data_AF-A0A524J4H8-F1
#
_entry.id   AF-A0A524J4H8-F1
#
_cell.length_a   1.000
_cell.length_b   1.000
_cell.length_c   1.000
_cell.angle_alpha   90.00
_cell.angle_beta   90.00
_cell.angle_gamma   90.00
#
_symmetry.space_group_name_H-M   'P 1'
#
loop_
_entity.id
_entity.type
_entity.pdbx_description
1 polymer ?
#
loop_
_entity_poly.entity_id
_entity_poly.type
_entity_poly.pdbx_seq_one_letter_code
_entity_poly.pdbx_strand_id
1 'polypeptide(L)'
;MKAGFVINPIAGMGGPVGLKGTDGADAIEEAIDRGAARTAERRAIDSLQGIKSAELPIEFVTCSGIMGETALTAAGLEARVVCKSKPETDSEDTRNCVARFIDEGAEIIIFVGGDGTARDVLSVVGSKLPILGVPAGVKMHSAVFLNTPQALSQVMESFLISRLSEEADVMDIDEEAFREGRAISRLFGVARVPDDRVHMQTGKQSFGSGTADDEALELGQYIVDTMDPDITYIIGPGGTTAHVAEAMQSDKTLLGVDVYRDGYIVCRDASERDLEAIMASGRPARIIVSPIGSQGFLFGRGNQQISPEVIRRVGPDNVVIICTPTKLLSTPVMRVDTGDASLDAQLRGSAKVVVGYKRRRLVRIL
;
A
#
# COMPACT_ATOMS: atom_id res chain seq x y z
N MET A 1 -9.52 23.98 13.17
CA MET A 1 -8.43 23.98 12.16
C MET A 1 -9.07 23.83 10.80
N LYS A 2 -8.60 24.51 9.76
CA LYS A 2 -9.10 24.30 8.39
C LYS A 2 -8.23 23.32 7.62
N ALA A 3 -8.81 22.26 7.07
CA ALA A 3 -8.11 21.25 6.28
C ALA A 3 -8.64 21.20 4.84
N GLY A 4 -7.74 21.21 3.87
CA GLY A 4 -8.08 20.91 2.48
C GLY A 4 -8.12 19.41 2.26
N PHE A 5 -9.19 18.88 1.67
CA PHE A 5 -9.35 17.45 1.41
C PHE A 5 -9.62 17.17 -0.07
N VAL A 6 -8.81 16.30 -0.68
CA VAL A 6 -8.97 15.87 -2.08
C VAL A 6 -8.72 14.38 -2.27
N ILE A 7 -9.52 13.74 -3.10
CA ILE A 7 -9.37 12.35 -3.54
C ILE A 7 -8.95 12.37 -5.00
N ASN A 8 -7.91 11.61 -5.34
CA ASN A 8 -7.68 11.18 -6.71
C ASN A 8 -8.55 9.94 -7.00
N PRO A 9 -9.67 10.05 -7.75
CA PRO A 9 -10.67 8.98 -7.85
C PRO A 9 -10.19 7.72 -8.58
N ILE A 10 -9.14 7.85 -9.40
CA ILE A 10 -8.54 6.76 -10.18
C ILE A 10 -7.42 6.04 -9.43
N ALA A 11 -6.96 6.57 -8.30
CA ALA A 11 -5.87 5.98 -7.55
C ALA A 11 -6.25 4.62 -6.96
N GLY A 12 -5.33 3.66 -7.04
CA GLY A 12 -5.50 2.32 -6.46
C GLY A 12 -6.20 1.29 -7.35
N MET A 13 -6.69 1.67 -8.53
CA MET A 13 -7.38 0.75 -9.44
C MET A 13 -6.45 -0.35 -10.02
N GLY A 14 -5.15 -0.07 -10.21
CA GLY A 14 -4.26 -0.99 -10.91
C GLY A 14 -3.81 -2.21 -10.11
N GLY A 15 -3.71 -2.11 -8.78
CA GLY A 15 -3.10 -3.15 -7.96
C GLY A 15 -3.82 -4.51 -7.99
N PRO A 16 -5.14 -4.58 -7.75
CA PRO A 16 -5.88 -5.85 -7.74
C PRO A 16 -5.84 -6.60 -9.08
N VAL A 17 -5.78 -5.84 -10.18
CA VAL A 17 -5.75 -6.36 -11.55
C VAL A 17 -4.34 -6.62 -12.10
N GLY A 18 -3.32 -6.52 -11.23
CA GLY A 18 -1.92 -6.76 -11.58
C GLY A 18 -1.29 -5.66 -12.46
N LEU A 19 -1.94 -4.51 -12.60
CA LEU A 19 -1.37 -3.38 -13.33
C LEU A 19 -0.35 -2.65 -12.47
N LYS A 20 0.80 -2.43 -13.08
CA LYS A 20 2.00 -1.80 -12.51
C LYS A 20 1.94 -0.27 -12.60
N GLY A 21 0.74 0.34 -12.68
CA GLY A 21 0.46 1.75 -13.00
C GLY A 21 -1.00 1.97 -13.42
N THR A 22 -1.55 3.15 -13.17
CA THR A 22 -2.83 3.62 -13.75
C THR A 22 -2.70 5.03 -14.33
N ASP A 23 -1.47 5.42 -14.69
CA ASP A 23 -1.22 6.73 -15.27
C ASP A 23 -1.50 6.69 -16.78
N GLY A 24 -2.36 7.59 -17.24
CA GLY A 24 -2.80 7.68 -18.63
C GLY A 24 -4.13 6.97 -18.92
N ALA A 25 -4.83 7.46 -19.95
CA ALA A 25 -6.17 6.97 -20.31
C ALA A 25 -6.18 5.46 -20.60
N ASP A 26 -5.20 4.96 -21.35
CA ASP A 26 -5.09 3.54 -21.74
C ASP A 26 -4.96 2.61 -20.52
N ALA A 27 -4.22 3.03 -19.48
CA ALA A 27 -4.03 2.21 -18.27
C ALA A 27 -5.28 2.20 -17.38
N ILE A 28 -6.07 3.28 -17.40
CA ILE A 28 -7.35 3.37 -16.70
C ILE A 28 -8.39 2.49 -17.40
N GLU A 29 -8.45 2.54 -18.73
CA GLU A 29 -9.35 1.71 -19.54
C GLU A 29 -9.03 0.21 -19.33
N GLU A 30 -7.76 -0.18 -19.42
CA GLU A 30 -7.32 -1.55 -19.14
C GLU A 30 -7.67 -1.99 -17.70
N ALA A 31 -7.55 -1.10 -16.71
CA ALA A 31 -7.93 -1.42 -15.33
C ALA A 31 -9.43 -1.70 -15.23
N ILE A 32 -10.26 -0.88 -15.87
CA ILE A 32 -11.73 -1.04 -15.91
C ILE A 32 -12.10 -2.34 -16.62
N ASP A 33 -11.48 -2.65 -17.76
CA ASP A 33 -11.71 -3.88 -18.52
C ASP A 33 -11.35 -5.13 -17.70
N ARG A 34 -10.28 -5.05 -16.90
CA ARG A 34 -9.92 -6.09 -15.93
C ARG A 34 -10.79 -6.11 -14.68
N GLY A 35 -11.78 -5.21 -14.57
CA GLY A 35 -12.76 -5.14 -13.49
C GLY A 35 -12.26 -4.47 -12.22
N ALA A 36 -11.31 -3.55 -12.31
CA ALA A 36 -10.84 -2.79 -11.17
C ALA A 36 -11.97 -1.97 -10.53
N ALA A 37 -12.10 -2.07 -9.21
CA ALA A 37 -12.98 -1.22 -8.43
C ALA A 37 -12.28 0.09 -8.03
N ARG A 38 -13.04 1.18 -7.89
CA ARG A 38 -12.53 2.45 -7.34
C ARG A 38 -12.37 2.33 -5.82
N THR A 39 -11.15 2.05 -5.36
CA THR A 39 -10.85 1.83 -3.93
C THR A 39 -10.60 3.11 -3.14
N ALA A 40 -10.22 4.20 -3.82
CA ALA A 40 -9.84 5.46 -3.18
C ALA A 40 -10.97 6.04 -2.32
N GLU A 41 -12.20 6.04 -2.82
CA GLU A 41 -13.37 6.57 -2.09
C GLU A 41 -13.65 5.76 -0.81
N ARG A 42 -13.64 4.41 -0.90
CA ARG A 42 -13.84 3.56 0.29
C ARG A 42 -12.77 3.84 1.34
N ARG A 43 -11.49 3.89 0.94
CA ARG A 43 -10.38 4.17 1.85
C ARG A 43 -10.48 5.57 2.46
N ALA A 44 -10.93 6.55 1.69
CA ALA A 44 -11.21 7.89 2.19
C ALA A 44 -12.29 7.87 3.29
N ILE A 45 -13.41 7.19 3.04
CA ILE A 45 -14.51 7.06 4.00
C ILE A 45 -14.02 6.39 5.29
N ASP A 46 -13.29 5.28 5.18
CA ASP A 46 -12.75 4.55 6.33
C ASP A 46 -11.84 5.44 7.20
N SER A 47 -10.98 6.25 6.57
CA SER A 47 -10.13 7.23 7.27
C SER A 47 -10.94 8.34 7.95
N LEU A 48 -11.92 8.89 7.25
CA LEU A 48 -12.73 10.01 7.71
C LEU A 48 -13.70 9.62 8.84
N GLN A 49 -14.15 8.37 8.89
CA GLN A 49 -14.95 7.85 10.00
C GLN A 49 -14.21 7.93 11.34
N GLY A 50 -12.88 7.76 11.33
CA GLY A 50 -12.05 7.96 12.52
C GLY A 50 -12.10 9.40 13.02
N ILE A 51 -12.03 10.38 12.10
CA ILE A 51 -12.15 11.81 12.40
C ILE A 51 -13.50 12.13 13.02
N LYS A 52 -14.58 11.59 12.43
CA LYS A 52 -15.95 11.78 12.94
C LYS A 52 -16.11 11.19 14.35
N SER A 53 -15.62 9.97 14.56
CA SER A 53 -15.75 9.25 15.83
C SER A 53 -14.96 9.91 16.96
N ALA A 54 -13.82 10.53 16.64
CA ALA A 54 -13.02 11.30 17.58
C ALA A 54 -13.52 12.75 17.79
N GLU A 55 -14.58 13.16 17.09
CA GLU A 55 -15.18 14.50 17.16
C GLU A 55 -14.16 15.64 16.97
N LEU A 56 -13.16 15.44 16.11
CA LEU A 56 -12.09 16.42 15.94
C LEU A 56 -12.60 17.74 15.33
N PRO A 57 -12.22 18.92 15.88
CA PRO A 57 -12.71 20.22 15.44
C PRO A 57 -12.01 20.71 14.15
N ILE A 58 -12.34 20.05 13.03
CA ILE A 58 -11.76 20.30 11.71
C ILE A 58 -12.85 20.85 10.78
N GLU A 59 -12.60 22.01 10.18
CA GLU A 59 -13.39 22.58 9.09
C GLU A 59 -12.79 22.09 7.77
N PHE A 60 -13.55 21.33 6.98
CA PHE A 60 -13.08 20.83 5.70
C PHE A 60 -13.45 21.77 4.56
N VAL A 61 -12.47 22.06 3.69
CA VAL A 61 -12.70 22.58 2.34
C VAL A 61 -12.36 21.50 1.32
N THR A 62 -13.20 21.30 0.32
CA THR A 62 -13.06 20.16 -0.61
C THR A 62 -13.55 20.45 -2.03
N CYS A 63 -13.37 19.48 -2.92
CA CYS A 63 -13.94 19.45 -4.27
C CYS A 63 -15.30 18.78 -4.27
N SER A 64 -16.19 19.19 -5.19
CA SER A 64 -17.48 18.53 -5.37
C SER A 64 -17.35 17.06 -5.77
N GLY A 65 -18.40 16.28 -5.51
CA GLY A 65 -18.54 14.90 -5.99
C GLY A 65 -17.39 13.97 -5.60
N ILE A 66 -16.94 13.18 -6.59
CA ILE A 66 -16.00 12.05 -6.41
C ILE A 66 -14.61 12.46 -5.93
N MET A 67 -14.26 13.74 -6.01
CA MET A 67 -12.96 14.26 -5.57
C MET A 67 -12.95 14.65 -4.09
N GLY A 68 -14.05 14.51 -3.34
CA GLY A 68 -14.00 14.61 -1.87
C GLY A 68 -15.34 14.79 -1.17
N GLU A 69 -16.24 15.62 -1.70
CA GLU A 69 -17.55 15.90 -1.10
C GLU A 69 -18.36 14.62 -0.81
N THR A 70 -18.39 13.66 -1.74
CA THR A 70 -19.14 12.41 -1.57
C THR A 70 -18.60 11.59 -0.40
N ALA A 71 -17.28 11.47 -0.27
CA ALA A 71 -16.66 10.70 0.82
C ALA A 71 -16.83 11.38 2.19
N LEU A 72 -16.69 12.71 2.27
CA LEU A 72 -16.92 13.48 3.50
C LEU A 72 -18.38 13.35 3.98
N THR A 73 -19.32 13.47 3.05
CA THR A 73 -20.75 13.29 3.34
C THR A 73 -21.05 11.87 3.83
N ALA A 74 -20.51 10.86 3.15
CA ALA A 74 -20.69 9.45 3.53
C ALA A 74 -20.07 9.12 4.90
N ALA A 75 -19.00 9.81 5.29
CA ALA A 75 -18.39 9.73 6.62
C ALA A 75 -19.12 10.56 7.70
N GLY A 76 -20.18 11.30 7.34
CA GLY A 76 -20.94 12.14 8.27
C GLY A 76 -20.24 13.43 8.69
N LEU A 77 -19.31 13.93 7.87
CA LEU A 77 -18.58 15.17 8.08
C LEU A 77 -19.11 16.27 7.15
N GLU A 78 -19.23 17.47 7.69
CA GLU A 78 -19.58 18.65 6.90
C GLU A 78 -18.33 19.23 6.23
N ALA A 79 -18.50 19.73 5.00
CA ALA A 79 -17.43 20.35 4.25
C ALA A 79 -17.96 21.47 3.35
N ARG A 80 -17.11 22.48 3.12
CA ARG A 80 -17.39 23.53 2.14
C ARG A 80 -16.75 23.19 0.80
N VAL A 81 -17.59 23.08 -0.22
CA VAL A 81 -17.13 22.86 -1.60
C VAL A 81 -16.57 24.16 -2.17
N VAL A 82 -15.29 24.16 -2.56
CA VAL A 82 -14.56 25.35 -3.06
C VAL A 82 -14.00 25.17 -4.48
N CYS A 83 -14.07 23.94 -5.02
CA CYS A 83 -13.79 23.62 -6.41
C CYS A 83 -14.85 22.62 -6.94
N LYS A 84 -15.05 22.60 -8.27
CA LYS A 84 -16.01 21.69 -8.94
C LYS A 84 -15.25 20.63 -9.72
N SER A 85 -15.63 19.37 -9.54
CA SER A 85 -15.11 18.23 -10.29
C SER A 85 -15.85 18.05 -11.62
N LYS A 86 -15.14 17.59 -12.64
CA LYS A 86 -15.73 17.00 -13.84
C LYS A 86 -15.99 15.49 -13.60
N PRO A 87 -16.78 14.81 -14.45
CA PRO A 87 -16.99 13.36 -14.35
C PRO A 87 -15.68 12.54 -14.52
N GLU A 88 -14.83 13.00 -15.43
CA GLU A 88 -13.48 12.49 -15.66
C GLU A 88 -12.49 13.52 -15.13
N THR A 89 -11.52 13.07 -14.36
CA THR A 89 -10.59 13.93 -13.63
C THR A 89 -9.15 13.55 -13.92
N ASP A 90 -8.26 14.52 -13.91
CA ASP A 90 -6.83 14.31 -14.10
C ASP A 90 -5.97 14.95 -13.00
N SER A 91 -4.65 14.91 -13.18
CA SER A 91 -3.68 15.52 -12.27
C SER A 91 -3.85 17.04 -12.14
N GLU A 92 -4.32 17.72 -13.19
CA GLU A 92 -4.52 19.16 -13.20
C GLU A 92 -5.74 19.55 -12.35
N ASP A 93 -6.80 18.74 -12.35
CA ASP A 93 -7.93 18.95 -11.44
C ASP A 93 -7.48 18.86 -9.96
N THR A 94 -6.58 17.92 -9.64
CA THR A 94 -5.99 17.81 -8.29
C THR A 94 -5.19 19.07 -7.94
N ARG A 95 -4.28 19.50 -8.82
CA ARG A 95 -3.46 20.70 -8.62
C ARG A 95 -4.32 21.96 -8.42
N ASN A 96 -5.35 22.13 -9.25
CA ASN A 96 -6.28 23.25 -9.17
C ASN A 96 -7.05 23.27 -7.84
N CYS A 97 -7.57 22.14 -7.39
CA CYS A 97 -8.25 22.08 -6.10
C CYS A 97 -7.31 22.40 -4.93
N VAL A 98 -6.08 21.87 -4.93
CA VAL A 98 -5.09 22.17 -3.89
C VAL A 98 -4.76 23.67 -3.86
N ALA A 99 -4.59 24.32 -5.01
CA ALA A 99 -4.38 25.76 -5.08
C ALA A 99 -5.56 26.53 -4.44
N ARG A 100 -6.80 26.12 -4.73
CA ARG A 100 -8.00 26.70 -4.11
C ARG A 100 -8.05 26.48 -2.60
N PHE A 101 -7.60 25.33 -2.09
CA PHE A 101 -7.55 25.10 -0.64
C PHE A 101 -6.60 26.07 0.06
N ILE A 102 -5.46 26.38 -0.58
CA ILE A 102 -4.50 27.36 -0.08
C ILE A 102 -5.14 28.76 -0.05
N ASP A 103 -5.82 29.17 -1.13
CA ASP A 103 -6.54 30.46 -1.20
C ASP A 103 -7.62 30.60 -0.10
N GLU A 104 -8.25 29.48 0.25
CA GLU A 104 -9.30 29.40 1.26
C GLU A 104 -8.76 29.32 2.70
N GLY A 105 -7.44 29.35 2.87
CA GLY A 105 -6.75 29.39 4.16
C GLY A 105 -6.63 28.03 4.83
N ALA A 106 -6.51 26.94 4.07
CA ALA A 106 -6.21 25.63 4.65
C ALA A 106 -4.86 25.66 5.38
N GLU A 107 -4.80 25.00 6.54
CA GLU A 107 -3.60 24.87 7.38
C GLU A 107 -2.86 23.55 7.11
N ILE A 108 -3.52 22.58 6.49
CA ILE A 108 -3.00 21.26 6.11
C ILE A 108 -3.77 20.76 4.88
N ILE A 109 -3.08 20.01 4.01
CA ILE A 109 -3.72 19.32 2.88
C ILE A 109 -3.72 17.82 3.14
N ILE A 110 -4.91 17.23 3.23
CA ILE A 110 -5.11 15.80 3.30
C ILE A 110 -5.50 15.32 1.90
N PHE A 111 -4.79 14.34 1.36
CA PHE A 111 -5.09 13.79 0.03
C PHE A 111 -5.22 12.28 0.07
N VAL A 112 -6.05 11.71 -0.80
CA VAL A 112 -6.20 10.26 -0.95
C VAL A 112 -5.70 9.87 -2.33
N GLY A 113 -4.62 9.07 -2.38
CA GLY A 113 -3.94 8.79 -3.64
C GLY A 113 -2.71 7.88 -3.51
N GLY A 114 -1.88 7.88 -4.55
CA GLY A 114 -0.54 7.25 -4.57
C GLY A 114 0.57 8.28 -4.75
N ASP A 115 1.81 7.84 -4.99
CA ASP A 115 2.97 8.75 -5.13
C ASP A 115 2.77 9.84 -6.21
N GLY A 116 2.12 9.53 -7.34
CA GLY A 116 1.78 10.53 -8.37
C GLY A 116 0.90 11.66 -7.82
N THR A 117 -0.11 11.34 -7.00
CA THR A 117 -0.95 12.34 -6.33
C THR A 117 -0.16 13.14 -5.29
N ALA A 118 0.75 12.50 -4.54
CA ALA A 118 1.64 13.22 -3.63
C ALA A 118 2.52 14.24 -4.38
N ARG A 119 2.99 13.87 -5.58
CA ARG A 119 3.74 14.72 -6.49
C ARG A 119 2.93 15.94 -6.96
N ASP A 120 1.69 15.71 -7.38
CA ASP A 120 0.77 16.76 -7.80
C ASP A 120 0.47 17.74 -6.65
N VAL A 121 0.18 17.23 -5.47
CA VAL A 121 -0.07 18.05 -4.27
C VAL A 121 1.18 18.86 -3.90
N LEU A 122 2.36 18.22 -3.84
CA LEU A 122 3.61 18.88 -3.50
C LEU A 122 4.00 19.96 -4.52
N SER A 123 3.73 19.75 -5.81
CA SER A 123 4.02 20.73 -6.87
C SER A 123 3.32 22.08 -6.66
N VAL A 124 2.18 22.08 -5.96
CA VAL A 124 1.38 23.28 -5.66
C VAL A 124 1.67 23.81 -4.25
N VAL A 125 1.74 22.93 -3.26
CA VAL A 125 1.96 23.32 -1.86
C VAL A 125 3.39 23.82 -1.62
N GLY A 126 4.38 23.19 -2.27
CA GLY A 126 5.79 23.38 -1.96
C GLY A 126 6.08 23.12 -0.48
N SER A 127 6.74 24.06 0.19
CA SER A 127 7.04 24.00 1.63
C SER A 127 6.06 24.79 2.51
N LYS A 128 4.96 25.31 1.95
CA LYS A 128 4.07 26.25 2.65
C LYS A 128 3.25 25.59 3.77
N LEU A 129 2.64 24.45 3.45
CA LEU A 129 1.73 23.74 4.35
C LEU A 129 2.19 22.28 4.51
N PRO A 130 1.91 21.64 5.66
CA PRO A 130 2.01 20.21 5.77
C PRO A 130 0.99 19.52 4.84
N ILE A 131 1.39 18.36 4.33
CA ILE A 131 0.55 17.46 3.55
C ILE A 131 0.46 16.10 4.25
N LEU A 132 -0.65 15.41 4.09
CA LEU A 132 -0.88 14.10 4.69
C LEU A 132 -1.60 13.18 3.69
N GLY A 133 -0.94 12.11 3.30
CA GLY A 133 -1.46 11.14 2.33
C GLY A 133 -2.23 10.00 3.00
N VAL A 134 -3.48 9.80 2.61
CA VAL A 134 -4.21 8.56 2.84
C VAL A 134 -3.90 7.61 1.66
N PRO A 135 -3.40 6.42 1.95
CA PRO A 135 -2.94 5.51 0.92
C PRO A 135 -4.09 4.87 0.13
N ALA A 136 -4.27 5.20 -1.15
CA ALA A 136 -5.33 4.61 -2.00
C ALA A 136 -4.95 3.25 -2.61
N GLY A 137 -3.66 2.92 -2.69
CA GLY A 137 -3.13 1.77 -3.42
C GLY A 137 -1.83 1.19 -2.86
N VAL A 138 -1.09 0.48 -3.72
CA VAL A 138 0.04 -0.40 -3.35
C VAL A 138 1.43 0.18 -3.52
N LYS A 139 1.57 1.32 -4.20
CA LYS A 139 2.86 1.93 -4.56
C LYS A 139 3.06 3.26 -3.87
N MET A 140 3.41 3.23 -2.59
CA MET A 140 3.78 4.44 -1.88
C MET A 140 5.18 4.27 -1.35
N HIS A 141 6.09 5.01 -1.96
CA HIS A 141 7.48 5.11 -1.59
C HIS A 141 7.74 6.39 -0.80
N SER A 142 6.90 7.42 -1.01
CA SER A 142 7.00 8.68 -0.30
C SER A 142 6.70 8.52 1.19
N ALA A 143 7.41 9.26 2.03
CA ALA A 143 7.24 9.27 3.49
C ALA A 143 6.10 10.19 3.96
N VAL A 144 5.18 10.55 3.05
CA VAL A 144 4.04 11.45 3.32
C VAL A 144 2.73 10.72 3.60
N PHE A 145 2.74 9.38 3.51
CA PHE A 145 1.55 8.56 3.68
C PHE A 145 1.39 8.05 5.10
N LEU A 146 0.14 7.88 5.52
CA LEU A 146 -0.22 7.12 6.70
C LEU A 146 0.10 5.63 6.49
N ASN A 147 0.50 4.96 7.57
CA ASN A 147 0.68 3.51 7.57
C ASN A 147 -0.64 2.79 7.23
N THR A 148 -1.73 3.18 7.87
CA THR A 148 -3.08 2.65 7.60
C THR A 148 -4.07 3.78 7.44
N PRO A 149 -5.15 3.61 6.64
CA PRO A 149 -6.22 4.60 6.53
C PRO A 149 -6.77 5.05 7.90
N GLN A 150 -6.92 4.13 8.84
CA GLN A 150 -7.48 4.38 10.17
C GLN A 150 -6.58 5.25 11.05
N ALA A 151 -5.31 5.41 10.70
CA ALA A 151 -4.35 6.21 11.44
C ALA A 151 -4.58 7.74 11.28
N LEU A 152 -5.47 8.15 10.36
CA LEU A 152 -5.72 9.55 10.06
C LEU A 152 -6.16 10.33 11.30
N SER A 153 -7.04 9.76 12.12
CA SER A 153 -7.56 10.48 13.29
C SER A 153 -6.50 10.71 14.36
N GLN A 154 -5.64 9.72 14.63
CA GLN A 154 -4.58 9.86 15.63
C GLN A 154 -3.54 10.91 15.21
N VAL A 155 -3.15 10.90 13.94
CA VAL A 155 -2.21 11.90 13.39
C VAL A 155 -2.83 13.29 13.44
N MET A 156 -4.10 13.42 13.04
CA MET A 156 -4.79 14.71 13.07
C MET A 156 -5.01 15.24 14.49
N GLU A 157 -5.34 14.37 15.45
CA GLU A 157 -5.47 14.72 16.86
C GLU A 157 -4.13 15.24 17.42
N SER A 158 -3.04 14.49 17.21
CA SER A 158 -1.69 14.90 17.60
C SER A 158 -1.30 16.24 16.96
N PHE A 159 -1.57 16.40 15.67
CA PHE A 159 -1.25 17.62 14.93
C PHE A 159 -2.07 18.84 15.38
N LEU A 160 -3.36 18.66 15.71
CA LEU A 160 -4.21 19.72 16.25
C LEU A 160 -3.62 20.34 17.52
N ILE A 161 -3.03 19.50 18.37
CA ILE A 161 -2.43 19.88 19.65
C ILE A 161 -1.03 20.45 19.45
N SER A 162 -0.14 19.72 18.76
CA SER A 162 1.29 20.04 18.71
C SER A 162 1.64 21.10 17.66
N ARG A 163 0.92 21.10 16.53
CA ARG A 163 1.24 21.86 15.31
C ARG A 163 2.65 21.61 14.77
N LEU A 164 3.29 20.52 15.21
CA LEU A 164 4.63 20.15 14.79
C LEU A 164 4.58 19.43 13.44
N SER A 165 5.59 19.72 12.63
CA SER A 165 5.77 19.08 11.33
C SER A 165 7.24 18.73 11.13
N GLU A 166 7.53 17.61 10.48
CA GLU A 166 8.86 17.24 10.03
C GLU A 166 8.94 17.22 8.48
N GLU A 167 10.16 17.12 7.96
CA GLU A 167 10.42 16.98 6.53
C GLU A 167 10.33 15.51 6.12
N ALA A 168 9.70 15.25 4.97
CA ALA A 168 9.52 13.91 4.43
C ALA A 168 9.74 13.89 2.91
N ASP A 169 10.44 12.86 2.45
CA ASP A 169 10.74 12.67 1.03
C ASP A 169 9.48 12.28 0.25
N VAL A 170 9.24 12.99 -0.86
CA VAL A 170 8.31 12.59 -1.91
C VAL A 170 9.13 11.98 -3.04
N MET A 171 8.81 10.74 -3.39
CA MET A 171 9.54 9.94 -4.35
C MET A 171 8.79 9.89 -5.69
N ASP A 172 9.53 9.99 -6.78
CA ASP A 172 9.05 9.71 -8.13
C ASP A 172 9.39 8.27 -8.50
N ILE A 173 8.40 7.48 -8.90
CA ILE A 173 8.61 6.11 -9.38
C ILE A 173 8.69 6.15 -10.90
N ASP A 174 9.75 5.57 -11.44
CA ASP A 174 9.83 5.32 -12.88
C ASP A 174 8.86 4.19 -13.23
N GLU A 175 7.62 4.55 -13.62
CA GLU A 175 6.56 3.59 -13.91
C GLU A 175 6.89 2.69 -15.12
N GLU A 176 7.65 3.18 -16.11
CA GLU A 176 8.11 2.36 -17.25
C GLU A 176 9.10 1.30 -16.78
N ALA A 177 10.13 1.70 -16.04
CA ALA A 177 11.05 0.75 -15.43
C ALA A 177 10.30 -0.25 -14.52
N PHE A 178 9.31 0.23 -13.75
CA PHE A 178 8.50 -0.61 -12.87
C PHE A 178 7.66 -1.62 -13.65
N ARG A 179 7.06 -1.23 -14.79
CA ARG A 179 6.38 -2.14 -15.73
C ARG A 179 7.29 -3.25 -16.23
N GLU A 180 8.55 -2.92 -16.48
CA GLU A 180 9.61 -3.87 -16.87
C GLU A 180 10.21 -4.66 -15.69
N GLY A 181 9.64 -4.55 -14.49
CA GLY A 181 10.10 -5.30 -13.31
C GLY A 181 11.27 -4.66 -12.55
N ARG A 182 11.67 -3.43 -12.90
CA ARG A 182 12.76 -2.68 -12.26
C ARG A 182 12.19 -1.61 -11.32
N ALA A 183 12.43 -1.72 -10.02
CA ALA A 183 12.02 -0.72 -9.05
C ALA A 183 13.02 0.44 -8.98
N ILE A 184 12.85 1.45 -9.82
CA ILE A 184 13.66 2.70 -9.80
C ILE A 184 12.82 3.81 -9.20
N SER A 185 13.29 4.39 -8.09
CA SER A 185 12.69 5.58 -7.48
C SER A 185 13.71 6.70 -7.33
N ARG A 186 13.32 7.93 -7.65
CA ARG A 186 14.14 9.14 -7.52
C ARG A 186 13.47 10.10 -6.55
N LEU A 187 14.26 10.91 -5.84
CA LEU A 187 13.68 11.97 -5.01
C LEU A 187 13.04 13.02 -5.93
N PHE A 188 11.74 13.26 -5.75
CA PHE A 188 11.04 14.34 -6.44
C PHE A 188 11.20 15.66 -5.69
N GLY A 189 11.05 15.62 -4.36
CA GLY A 189 11.17 16.78 -3.50
C GLY A 189 10.92 16.45 -2.04
N VAL A 190 10.95 17.47 -1.19
CA VAL A 190 10.75 17.34 0.26
C VAL A 190 9.47 18.08 0.64
N ALA A 191 8.56 17.39 1.31
CA ALA A 191 7.31 17.94 1.82
C ALA A 191 7.39 18.11 3.34
N ARG A 192 6.50 18.96 3.88
CA ARG A 192 6.23 18.98 5.33
C ARG A 192 5.11 17.99 5.63
N VAL A 193 5.23 17.24 6.71
CA VAL A 193 4.21 16.29 7.20
C VAL A 193 4.02 16.46 8.71
N PRO A 194 2.86 16.10 9.28
CA PRO A 194 2.71 16.04 10.74
C PRO A 194 3.79 15.16 11.39
N ASP A 195 4.34 15.61 12.52
CA ASP A 195 5.34 14.85 13.29
C ASP A 195 4.67 13.69 14.05
N ASP A 196 4.51 12.55 13.37
CA ASP A 196 3.99 11.31 13.95
C ASP A 196 4.68 10.08 13.35
N ARG A 197 5.83 9.73 13.93
CA ARG A 197 6.64 8.58 13.48
C ARG A 197 5.99 7.21 13.68
N VAL A 198 4.93 7.12 14.47
CA VAL A 198 4.25 5.86 14.77
C VAL A 198 3.28 5.52 13.64
N HIS A 199 2.55 6.55 13.19
CA HIS A 199 1.45 6.41 12.24
C HIS A 199 1.83 6.81 10.82
N MET A 200 2.94 7.52 10.62
CA MET A 200 3.46 7.88 9.31
C MET A 200 4.39 6.80 8.74
N GLN A 201 4.42 6.74 7.42
CA GLN A 201 5.27 5.84 6.64
C GLN A 201 6.72 6.32 6.64
N THR A 202 7.66 5.42 6.93
CA THR A 202 9.10 5.70 6.81
C THR A 202 9.59 5.38 5.39
N GLY A 203 10.56 6.18 4.92
CA GLY A 203 11.20 6.01 3.61
C GLY A 203 11.87 4.64 3.44
N LYS A 204 11.97 4.17 2.20
CA LYS A 204 12.62 2.89 1.86
C LYS A 204 14.13 2.98 2.12
N GLN A 205 14.64 2.16 3.03
CA GLN A 205 16.07 1.84 3.08
C GLN A 205 16.33 0.61 2.21
N SER A 206 17.17 0.74 1.19
CA SER A 206 17.61 -0.38 0.36
C SER A 206 18.71 -1.14 1.09
N PHE A 207 18.39 -2.31 1.64
CA PHE A 207 19.37 -3.21 2.25
C PHE A 207 20.07 -4.01 1.14
N GLY A 208 21.16 -3.46 0.61
CA GLY A 208 22.08 -4.17 -0.28
C GLY A 208 23.41 -4.39 0.43
N SER A 209 23.48 -5.39 1.31
CA SER A 209 24.75 -5.90 1.84
C SER A 209 24.89 -7.36 1.42
N GLY A 210 26.09 -7.82 1.01
CA GLY A 210 26.30 -9.20 0.55
C GLY A 210 25.83 -10.29 1.52
N THR A 211 25.78 -9.97 2.82
CA THR A 211 25.20 -10.83 3.86
C THR A 211 23.70 -11.09 3.71
N ALA A 212 22.93 -10.15 3.17
CA ALA A 212 21.47 -10.29 3.04
C ALA A 212 21.08 -11.25 1.91
N ASP A 213 21.94 -11.42 0.91
CA ASP A 213 21.74 -12.31 -0.24
C ASP A 213 21.98 -13.77 0.18
N ASP A 214 23.09 -14.04 0.88
CA ASP A 214 23.37 -15.35 1.48
C ASP A 214 22.25 -15.78 2.44
N GLU A 215 21.75 -14.86 3.26
CA GLU A 215 20.59 -15.10 4.14
C GLU A 215 19.32 -15.47 3.36
N ALA A 216 19.08 -14.83 2.21
CA ALA A 216 17.91 -15.08 1.38
C ALA A 216 18.01 -16.42 0.63
N LEU A 217 19.20 -16.80 0.17
CA LEU A 217 19.49 -18.12 -0.42
C LEU A 217 19.24 -19.25 0.57
N GLU A 218 19.79 -19.15 1.80
CA GLU A 218 19.57 -20.13 2.88
C GLU A 218 18.07 -20.29 3.18
N LEU A 219 17.36 -19.17 3.26
CA LEU A 219 15.93 -19.12 3.52
C LEU A 219 15.12 -19.74 2.37
N GLY A 220 15.46 -19.43 1.12
CA GLY A 220 14.86 -19.99 -0.08
C GLY A 220 14.94 -21.52 -0.10
N GLN A 221 16.14 -22.06 0.12
CA GLN A 221 16.37 -23.51 0.17
C GLN A 221 15.53 -24.17 1.26
N TYR A 222 15.48 -23.60 2.47
CA TYR A 222 14.68 -24.15 3.55
C TYR A 222 13.18 -24.18 3.22
N ILE A 223 12.67 -23.16 2.54
CA ILE A 223 11.26 -23.13 2.14
C ILE A 223 10.98 -24.25 1.14
N VAL A 224 11.83 -24.44 0.14
CA VAL A 224 11.68 -25.54 -0.85
C VAL A 224 11.77 -26.91 -0.19
N ASP A 225 12.73 -27.12 0.72
CA ASP A 225 12.88 -28.37 1.49
C ASP A 225 11.65 -28.73 2.35
N THR A 226 10.81 -27.73 2.66
CA THR A 226 9.61 -27.88 3.50
C THR A 226 8.31 -27.70 2.72
N MET A 227 8.38 -27.61 1.39
CA MET A 227 7.19 -27.66 0.55
C MET A 227 6.61 -29.07 0.54
N ASP A 228 5.30 -29.12 0.71
CA ASP A 228 4.52 -30.35 0.65
C ASP A 228 4.08 -30.58 -0.81
N PRO A 229 4.11 -31.82 -1.31
CA PRO A 229 3.58 -32.15 -2.62
C PRO A 229 2.07 -31.88 -2.67
N ASP A 230 1.55 -31.62 -3.88
CA ASP A 230 0.13 -31.34 -4.16
C ASP A 230 -0.43 -30.06 -3.51
N ILE A 231 0.40 -29.24 -2.84
CA ILE A 231 0.03 -27.92 -2.33
C ILE A 231 0.27 -26.85 -3.40
N THR A 232 -0.69 -25.94 -3.54
CA THR A 232 -0.54 -24.75 -4.38
C THR A 232 0.11 -23.62 -3.57
N TYR A 233 1.24 -23.10 -4.00
CA TYR A 233 1.98 -22.02 -3.35
C TYR A 233 1.76 -20.69 -4.07
N ILE A 234 1.07 -19.75 -3.42
CA ILE A 234 0.93 -18.37 -3.87
C ILE A 234 2.09 -17.57 -3.29
N ILE A 235 3.06 -17.18 -4.13
CA ILE A 235 4.29 -16.53 -3.71
C ILE A 235 4.24 -15.04 -4.06
N GLY A 236 4.17 -14.21 -3.02
CA GLY A 236 4.12 -12.75 -3.14
C GLY A 236 5.39 -12.12 -3.72
N PRO A 237 5.37 -10.80 -4.01
CA PRO A 237 6.47 -10.10 -4.64
C PRO A 237 7.68 -9.93 -3.72
N GLY A 238 8.84 -9.64 -4.31
CA GLY A 238 10.07 -9.24 -3.61
C GLY A 238 11.28 -10.12 -3.85
N GLY A 239 12.47 -9.58 -3.52
CA GLY A 239 13.74 -10.31 -3.67
C GLY A 239 13.84 -11.54 -2.77
N THR A 240 13.35 -11.46 -1.53
CA THR A 240 13.37 -12.62 -0.61
C THR A 240 12.53 -13.78 -1.13
N THR A 241 11.38 -13.50 -1.76
CA THR A 241 10.55 -14.55 -2.36
C THR A 241 11.10 -15.02 -3.71
N ALA A 242 11.84 -14.17 -4.44
CA ALA A 242 12.56 -14.57 -5.66
C ALA A 242 13.58 -15.68 -5.39
N HIS A 243 14.29 -15.63 -4.26
CA HIS A 243 15.23 -16.70 -3.86
C HIS A 243 14.52 -18.04 -3.55
N VAL A 244 13.23 -18.04 -3.19
CA VAL A 244 12.45 -19.29 -3.08
C VAL A 244 12.26 -19.91 -4.47
N ALA A 245 11.95 -19.10 -5.48
CA ALA A 245 11.82 -19.59 -6.86
C ALA A 245 13.14 -20.05 -7.45
N GLU A 246 14.24 -19.32 -7.16
CA GLU A 246 15.59 -19.74 -7.54
C GLU A 246 15.96 -21.11 -6.95
N ALA A 247 15.65 -21.35 -5.68
CA ALA A 247 15.85 -22.65 -5.05
C ALA A 247 14.98 -23.77 -5.67
N MET A 248 13.80 -23.43 -6.22
CA MET A 248 12.99 -24.36 -7.04
C MET A 248 13.53 -24.53 -8.47
N GLN A 249 14.60 -23.82 -8.85
CA GLN A 249 15.10 -23.71 -10.22
C GLN A 249 14.02 -23.19 -11.19
N SER A 250 13.23 -22.24 -10.72
CA SER A 250 12.12 -21.63 -11.46
C SER A 250 12.26 -20.11 -11.49
N ASP A 251 11.65 -19.49 -12.49
CA ASP A 251 11.63 -18.04 -12.59
C ASP A 251 10.57 -17.42 -11.67
N LYS A 252 10.77 -16.15 -11.28
CA LYS A 252 9.81 -15.34 -10.52
C LYS A 252 9.66 -13.94 -11.12
N THR A 253 8.42 -13.45 -11.15
CA THR A 253 8.10 -12.04 -11.36
C THR A 253 8.42 -11.25 -10.09
N LEU A 254 9.49 -10.44 -10.11
CA LEU A 254 10.00 -9.75 -8.93
C LEU A 254 8.94 -8.87 -8.23
N LEU A 255 8.12 -8.16 -9.01
CA LEU A 255 7.09 -7.24 -8.52
C LEU A 255 5.68 -7.82 -8.62
N GLY A 256 5.57 -9.14 -8.86
CA GLY A 256 4.32 -9.85 -9.10
C GLY A 256 4.07 -10.98 -8.12
N VAL A 257 2.86 -11.51 -8.17
CA VAL A 257 2.44 -12.71 -7.43
C VAL A 257 2.49 -13.88 -8.41
N ASP A 258 3.28 -14.90 -8.10
CA ASP A 258 3.37 -16.10 -8.94
C ASP A 258 2.83 -17.30 -8.17
N VAL A 259 2.29 -18.27 -8.90
CA VAL A 259 1.70 -19.48 -8.33
C VAL A 259 2.50 -20.68 -8.76
N TYR A 260 2.90 -21.51 -7.81
CA TYR A 260 3.67 -22.74 -8.05
C TYR A 260 2.94 -23.95 -7.50
N ARG A 261 3.20 -25.11 -8.08
CA ARG A 261 2.77 -26.41 -7.58
C ARG A 261 3.80 -27.46 -7.99
N ASP A 262 4.21 -28.31 -7.06
CA ASP A 262 5.21 -29.35 -7.26
C ASP A 262 6.53 -28.83 -7.88
N GLY A 263 6.94 -27.62 -7.50
CA GLY A 263 8.15 -26.95 -8.02
C GLY A 263 7.98 -26.28 -9.39
N TYR A 264 6.83 -26.45 -10.05
CA TYR A 264 6.56 -25.87 -11.36
C TYR A 264 5.65 -24.65 -11.27
N ILE A 265 5.88 -23.67 -12.15
CA ILE A 265 5.01 -22.51 -12.25
C ILE A 265 3.66 -22.89 -12.88
N VAL A 266 2.58 -22.52 -12.18
CA VAL A 266 1.19 -22.70 -12.62
C VAL A 266 0.65 -21.42 -13.25
N CYS A 267 1.00 -20.27 -12.68
CA CYS A 267 0.60 -18.95 -13.17
C CYS A 267 1.67 -17.93 -12.81
N ARG A 268 1.97 -17.03 -13.74
CA ARG A 268 3.02 -16.02 -13.63
C ARG A 268 2.35 -14.65 -13.62
N ASP A 269 2.74 -13.79 -12.69
CA ASP A 269 2.14 -12.46 -12.47
C ASP A 269 0.60 -12.49 -12.36
N ALA A 270 0.09 -13.40 -11.53
CA ALA A 270 -1.32 -13.69 -11.35
C ALA A 270 -2.10 -12.47 -10.83
N SER A 271 -3.24 -12.20 -11.46
CA SER A 271 -4.27 -11.29 -10.94
C SER A 271 -5.11 -11.96 -9.85
N GLU A 272 -5.91 -11.19 -9.12
CA GLU A 272 -6.88 -11.74 -8.15
C GLU A 272 -7.78 -12.81 -8.79
N ARG A 273 -8.31 -12.54 -9.99
CA ARG A 273 -9.17 -13.48 -10.74
C ARG A 273 -8.46 -14.79 -11.07
N ASP A 274 -7.18 -14.72 -11.42
CA ASP A 274 -6.38 -15.93 -11.68
C ASP A 274 -6.22 -16.77 -10.41
N LEU A 275 -5.95 -16.11 -9.26
CA LEU A 275 -5.84 -16.79 -7.97
C LEU A 275 -7.17 -17.45 -7.58
N GLU A 276 -8.30 -16.75 -7.75
CA GLU A 276 -9.64 -17.30 -7.50
C GLU A 276 -9.95 -18.52 -8.36
N ALA A 277 -9.62 -18.45 -9.66
CA ALA A 277 -9.82 -19.54 -10.60
C ALA A 277 -8.94 -20.75 -10.28
N ILE A 278 -7.69 -20.54 -9.90
CA ILE A 278 -6.78 -21.63 -9.49
C ILE A 278 -7.31 -22.32 -8.23
N MET A 279 -7.75 -21.53 -7.24
CA MET A 279 -8.30 -22.04 -6.00
C MET A 279 -9.70 -22.66 -6.18
N ALA A 280 -10.41 -22.39 -7.28
CA ALA A 280 -11.70 -23.02 -7.62
C ALA A 280 -11.64 -24.54 -7.63
N SER A 281 -10.46 -25.12 -7.90
CA SER A 281 -10.21 -26.56 -7.83
C SER A 281 -10.39 -27.17 -6.43
N GLY A 282 -10.45 -26.36 -5.37
CA GLY A 282 -10.59 -26.83 -3.99
C GLY A 282 -9.33 -27.48 -3.42
N ARG A 283 -8.21 -27.43 -4.16
CA ARG A 283 -6.92 -27.92 -3.70
C ARG A 283 -6.40 -27.08 -2.53
N PRO A 284 -5.67 -27.70 -1.58
CA PRO A 284 -5.05 -26.96 -0.51
C PRO A 284 -3.99 -25.98 -1.06
N ALA A 285 -3.90 -24.82 -0.44
CA ALA A 285 -3.00 -23.75 -0.85
C ALA A 285 -2.31 -23.12 0.36
N ARG A 286 -1.14 -22.52 0.14
CA ARG A 286 -0.40 -21.70 1.11
C ARG A 286 0.04 -20.41 0.47
N ILE A 287 0.08 -19.34 1.26
CA ILE A 287 0.60 -18.04 0.84
C ILE A 287 2.01 -17.87 1.43
N ILE A 288 2.99 -17.54 0.60
CA ILE A 288 4.35 -17.19 1.05
C ILE A 288 4.59 -15.70 0.78
N VAL A 289 4.78 -14.93 1.84
CA VAL A 289 5.04 -13.49 1.75
C VAL A 289 6.25 -13.09 2.57
N SER A 290 6.93 -12.02 2.12
CA SER A 290 7.94 -11.32 2.89
C SER A 290 7.46 -9.90 3.17
N PRO A 291 7.83 -9.28 4.31
CA PRO A 291 7.49 -7.88 4.55
C PRO A 291 7.94 -6.99 3.39
N ILE A 292 7.10 -6.06 2.96
CA ILE A 292 7.37 -5.25 1.79
C ILE A 292 8.09 -3.97 2.21
N GLY A 293 9.32 -3.80 1.70
CA GLY A 293 10.22 -2.71 2.11
C GLY A 293 10.60 -2.74 3.59
N SER A 294 11.05 -1.60 4.10
CA SER A 294 11.36 -1.35 5.52
C SER A 294 10.12 -1.08 6.39
N GLN A 295 8.92 -1.04 5.79
CA GLN A 295 7.68 -0.63 6.46
C GLN A 295 6.99 -1.79 7.19
N GLY A 296 7.33 -3.03 6.84
CA GLY A 296 6.83 -4.21 7.54
C GLY A 296 5.47 -4.73 7.04
N PHE A 297 4.90 -4.20 5.95
CA PHE A 297 3.60 -4.65 5.45
C PHE A 297 3.68 -6.05 4.84
N LEU A 298 2.79 -6.94 5.27
CA LEU A 298 2.65 -8.30 4.72
C LEU A 298 1.64 -8.36 3.56
N PHE A 299 0.56 -7.59 3.69
CA PHE A 299 -0.55 -7.55 2.72
C PHE A 299 -1.01 -6.12 2.48
N GLY A 300 -1.56 -5.87 1.29
CA GLY A 300 -2.21 -4.61 0.91
C GLY A 300 -1.30 -3.54 0.33
N ARG A 301 0.02 -3.69 0.50
CA ARG A 301 1.07 -2.89 -0.14
C ARG A 301 1.82 -3.79 -1.10
N GLY A 302 2.10 -3.36 -2.32
CA GLY A 302 2.76 -4.18 -3.36
C GLY A 302 2.09 -5.49 -3.83
N ASN A 303 1.09 -6.05 -3.14
CA ASN A 303 0.57 -7.40 -3.41
C ASN A 303 -0.96 -7.54 -3.30
N GLN A 304 -1.72 -6.54 -3.77
CA GLN A 304 -3.19 -6.50 -3.69
C GLN A 304 -3.90 -7.65 -4.43
N GLN A 305 -3.22 -8.36 -5.33
CA GLN A 305 -3.75 -9.57 -5.96
C GLN A 305 -4.07 -10.65 -4.91
N ILE A 306 -3.34 -10.67 -3.79
CA ILE A 306 -3.64 -11.51 -2.61
C ILE A 306 -4.71 -10.81 -1.77
N SER A 307 -5.94 -10.77 -2.29
CA SER A 307 -7.07 -10.05 -1.70
C SER A 307 -7.58 -10.69 -0.38
N PRO A 308 -8.45 -10.00 0.38
CA PRO A 308 -9.09 -10.58 1.56
C PRO A 308 -9.78 -11.92 1.29
N GLU A 309 -10.43 -12.05 0.14
CA GLU A 309 -11.10 -13.25 -0.33
C GLU A 309 -10.11 -14.39 -0.53
N VAL A 310 -8.96 -14.10 -1.15
CA VAL A 310 -7.86 -15.07 -1.34
C VAL A 310 -7.31 -15.53 0.01
N ILE A 311 -7.02 -14.59 0.92
CA ILE A 311 -6.47 -14.91 2.24
C ILE A 311 -7.45 -15.77 3.05
N ARG A 312 -8.75 -15.43 3.05
CA ARG A 312 -9.78 -16.21 3.74
C ARG A 312 -9.92 -17.62 3.19
N ARG A 313 -9.85 -17.75 1.87
CA ARG A 313 -9.96 -19.05 1.19
C ARG A 313 -8.78 -19.95 1.49
N VAL A 314 -7.57 -19.40 1.52
CA VAL A 314 -6.35 -20.11 1.93
C VAL A 314 -6.37 -20.42 3.43
N GLY A 315 -6.89 -19.51 4.24
CA GLY A 315 -6.87 -19.56 5.69
C GLY A 315 -5.66 -18.82 6.28
N PRO A 316 -5.85 -17.94 7.29
CA PRO A 316 -4.75 -17.19 7.92
C PRO A 316 -3.61 -18.06 8.46
N ASP A 317 -3.92 -19.26 8.95
CA ASP A 317 -2.92 -20.21 9.47
C ASP A 317 -2.00 -20.80 8.38
N ASN A 318 -2.40 -20.68 7.11
CA ASN A 318 -1.64 -21.15 5.94
C ASN A 318 -0.79 -20.04 5.30
N VAL A 319 -0.64 -18.90 5.98
CA VAL A 319 0.28 -17.83 5.59
C VAL A 319 1.66 -18.11 6.19
N VAL A 320 2.63 -18.34 5.33
CA VAL A 320 4.04 -18.50 5.66
C VAL A 320 4.76 -17.17 5.46
N ILE A 321 5.22 -16.57 6.56
CA ILE A 321 5.97 -15.32 6.52
C ILE A 321 7.47 -15.62 6.51
N ILE A 322 8.19 -15.09 5.52
CA ILE A 322 9.63 -15.25 5.36
C ILE A 322 10.33 -13.88 5.44
N CYS A 323 11.40 -13.78 6.23
CA CYS A 323 12.13 -12.52 6.37
C CYS A 323 13.60 -12.79 6.72
N THR A 324 14.53 -12.21 5.97
CA THR A 324 15.95 -12.35 6.32
C THR A 324 16.24 -11.69 7.68
N PRO A 325 17.20 -12.19 8.46
CA PRO A 325 17.61 -11.58 9.73
C PRO A 325 17.92 -10.08 9.58
N THR A 326 18.63 -9.70 8.52
CA THR A 326 18.96 -8.29 8.23
C THR A 326 17.70 -7.44 8.05
N LYS A 327 16.72 -7.92 7.29
CA LYS A 327 15.46 -7.20 7.03
C LYS A 327 14.57 -7.15 8.26
N LEU A 328 14.63 -8.15 9.14
CA LEU A 328 13.86 -8.16 10.37
C LEU A 328 14.32 -7.08 11.37
N LEU A 329 15.60 -6.69 11.35
CA LEU A 329 16.12 -5.61 12.21
C LEU A 329 15.46 -4.25 11.90
N SER A 330 15.15 -4.01 10.62
CA SER A 330 14.47 -2.78 10.18
C SER A 330 12.94 -2.91 10.13
N THR A 331 12.41 -4.13 10.30
CA THR A 331 10.97 -4.42 10.39
C THR A 331 10.63 -5.13 11.71
N PRO A 332 10.92 -4.52 12.88
CA PRO A 332 10.71 -5.16 14.18
C PRO A 332 9.23 -5.44 14.48
N VAL A 333 8.34 -4.74 13.77
CA VAL A 333 6.90 -4.99 13.74
C VAL A 333 6.46 -5.17 12.29
N MET A 334 5.47 -6.04 12.11
CA MET A 334 4.80 -6.27 10.84
C MET A 334 3.44 -5.58 10.84
N ARG A 335 2.92 -5.30 9.66
CA ARG A 335 1.65 -4.58 9.46
C ARG A 335 0.80 -5.29 8.42
N VAL A 336 -0.51 -5.12 8.52
CA VAL A 336 -1.48 -5.57 7.53
C VAL A 336 -2.44 -4.43 7.17
N ASP A 337 -2.75 -4.31 5.89
CA ASP A 337 -3.76 -3.39 5.35
C ASP A 337 -4.47 -4.10 4.19
N THR A 338 -5.14 -5.22 4.48
CA THR A 338 -5.81 -6.03 3.45
C THR A 338 -6.96 -5.27 2.77
N GLY A 339 -7.38 -4.13 3.33
CA GLY A 339 -8.57 -3.40 2.90
C GLY A 339 -9.87 -3.96 3.50
N ASP A 340 -9.76 -4.92 4.42
CA ASP A 340 -10.87 -5.49 5.18
C ASP A 340 -10.52 -5.49 6.68
N ALA A 341 -11.20 -4.63 7.44
CA ALA A 341 -10.89 -4.41 8.85
C ALA A 341 -11.09 -5.67 9.72
N SER A 342 -12.03 -6.56 9.36
CA SER A 342 -12.26 -7.80 10.11
C SER A 342 -11.12 -8.79 9.86
N LEU A 343 -10.63 -8.88 8.63
CA LEU A 343 -9.50 -9.74 8.31
C LEU A 343 -8.20 -9.18 8.92
N ASP A 344 -7.98 -7.87 8.85
CA ASP A 344 -6.84 -7.22 9.49
C ASP A 344 -6.82 -7.51 10.99
N ALA A 345 -7.98 -7.45 11.66
CA ALA A 345 -8.10 -7.79 13.07
C ALA A 345 -7.76 -9.27 13.37
N GLN A 346 -8.09 -10.20 12.46
CA GLN A 346 -7.74 -11.62 12.59
C GLN A 346 -6.24 -11.88 12.41
N LEU A 347 -5.58 -11.11 11.53
CA LEU A 347 -4.16 -11.25 11.24
C LEU A 347 -3.25 -10.57 12.30
N ARG A 348 -3.79 -9.63 13.08
CA ARG A 348 -3.07 -8.97 14.18
C ARG A 348 -2.69 -9.95 15.29
N GLY A 349 -1.63 -9.60 16.02
CA GLY A 349 -1.16 -10.38 17.17
C GLY A 349 0.28 -10.79 17.01
N SER A 350 0.57 -12.08 17.14
CA SER A 350 1.94 -12.62 17.05
C SER A 350 2.01 -13.72 16.01
N ALA A 351 2.91 -13.60 15.05
CA ALA A 351 3.10 -14.58 13.99
C ALA A 351 4.51 -15.19 14.02
N LYS A 352 4.60 -16.45 13.59
CA LYS A 352 5.87 -17.14 13.40
C LYS A 352 6.46 -16.76 12.05
N VAL A 353 7.62 -16.13 12.07
CA VAL A 353 8.36 -15.70 10.88
C VAL A 353 9.54 -16.63 10.69
N VAL A 354 9.68 -17.20 9.50
CA VAL A 354 10.85 -18.00 9.12
C VAL A 354 11.98 -17.04 8.78
N VAL A 355 13.11 -17.16 9.50
CA VAL A 355 14.24 -16.23 9.41
C VAL A 355 15.56 -16.89 9.01
N GLY A 356 15.51 -18.16 8.63
CA GLY A 356 16.65 -18.94 8.19
C GLY A 356 16.37 -20.44 8.32
N TYR A 357 17.36 -21.28 8.06
CA TYR A 357 17.21 -22.72 8.05
C TYR A 357 16.77 -23.24 9.43
N LYS A 358 15.55 -23.80 9.51
CA LYS A 358 14.93 -24.26 10.76
C LYS A 358 14.84 -23.20 11.87
N ARG A 359 14.97 -21.91 11.55
CA ARG A 359 14.91 -20.80 12.49
C ARG A 359 13.62 -20.02 12.32
N ARG A 360 12.90 -19.83 13.43
CA ARG A 360 11.68 -19.03 13.49
C ARG A 360 11.76 -17.98 14.60
N ARG A 361 11.20 -16.81 14.37
CA ARG A 361 11.01 -15.77 15.39
C ARG A 361 9.53 -15.42 15.50
N LEU A 362 9.10 -15.11 16.72
CA LEU A 362 7.77 -14.58 16.97
C LEU A 362 7.82 -13.06 16.81
N VAL A 363 7.03 -12.53 15.89
CA VAL A 363 7.01 -11.11 15.53
C VAL A 363 5.60 -10.58 15.67
N ARG A 364 5.46 -9.35 16.16
CA ARG A 364 4.15 -8.71 16.35
C ARG A 364 3.63 -8.20 15.01
N ILE A 365 2.35 -8.47 14.73
CA ILE A 365 1.59 -7.87 13.63
C ILE A 365 0.65 -6.82 14.23
N LEU A 366 0.79 -5.58 13.75
CA LEU A 366 -0.02 -4.41 14.12
C LEU A 366 -1.19 -4.18 13.16
#